data_AF-A0A2V6X463-F1
#
_entry.id   AF-A0A2V6X463-F1
#
_cell.length_a   1.000
_cell.length_b   1.000
_cell.length_c   1.000
_cell.angle_alpha   90.00
_cell.angle_beta   90.00
_cell.angle_gamma   90.00
#
_symmetry.space_group_name_H-M   'P 1'
#
loop_
_entity.id
_entity.type
_entity.pdbx_description
1 polymer ?
#
loop_
_entity_poly.entity_id
_entity_poly.type
_entity_poly.pdbx_seq_one_letter_code
_entity_poly.pdbx_strand_id
1 'polypeptide(L)'
;MSVRRLAILSFAVLVALEPAMLTAQSTVSYSTVTEQRLLNPEPHNWLMYRGTLNGWGYSPLDQVTPANVKKLVPVWTFSTGVNEGHQSPPIVNNGVMFVTTPQQQVLALNAKTGDLLWRYKKELPEDLLQLHPTNRGVALWEDRLFLATVDAHLIALDAKT
;
A
#
# COMPACT_ATOMS: atom_id res chain seq x y z
N MET A 1 6.31 -34.05 -72.52
CA MET A 1 5.47 -33.81 -71.32
C MET A 1 6.41 -33.70 -70.13
N SER A 2 6.56 -32.50 -69.56
CA SER A 2 7.53 -32.16 -68.52
C SER A 2 6.89 -32.36 -67.13
N VAL A 3 7.47 -33.22 -66.30
CA VAL A 3 7.01 -33.47 -64.92
C VAL A 3 7.90 -32.67 -63.97
N ARG A 4 7.36 -31.61 -63.37
CA ARG A 4 8.02 -30.81 -62.34
C ARG A 4 7.97 -31.58 -61.01
N ARG A 5 9.13 -31.87 -60.41
CA ARG A 5 9.24 -32.40 -59.04
C ARG A 5 9.05 -31.24 -58.05
N LEU A 6 8.04 -31.36 -57.18
CA LEU A 6 7.75 -30.41 -56.11
C LEU A 6 8.61 -30.76 -54.90
N ALA A 7 9.52 -29.87 -54.48
CA ALA A 7 10.27 -30.02 -53.24
C ALA A 7 9.44 -29.47 -52.08
N ILE A 8 9.15 -30.30 -51.08
CA ILE A 8 8.49 -29.90 -49.84
C ILE A 8 9.59 -29.47 -48.86
N LEU A 9 9.66 -28.17 -48.56
CA LEU A 9 10.52 -27.62 -47.51
C LEU A 9 9.78 -27.73 -46.17
N SER A 10 10.25 -28.62 -45.29
CA SER A 10 9.79 -28.73 -43.91
C SER A 10 10.38 -27.59 -43.08
N PHE A 11 9.53 -26.67 -42.60
CA PHE A 11 9.92 -25.62 -41.66
C PHE A 11 9.83 -26.19 -40.23
N ALA A 12 10.96 -26.46 -39.59
CA ALA A 12 10.99 -26.80 -38.17
C ALA A 12 10.81 -25.52 -37.34
N VAL A 13 9.68 -25.41 -36.63
CA VAL A 13 9.45 -24.33 -35.67
C VAL A 13 10.18 -24.70 -34.38
N LEU A 14 11.28 -24.01 -34.08
CA LEU A 14 11.95 -24.08 -32.78
C LEU A 14 11.11 -23.27 -31.79
N VAL A 15 10.39 -23.93 -30.89
CA VAL A 15 9.75 -23.28 -29.74
C VAL A 15 10.86 -23.05 -28.71
N ALA A 16 11.36 -21.82 -28.62
CA ALA A 16 12.22 -21.42 -27.52
C ALA A 16 11.37 -21.35 -26.24
N LEU A 17 11.61 -22.27 -25.30
CA LEU A 17 11.14 -22.11 -23.92
C LEU A 17 12.00 -21.00 -23.29
N GLU A 18 11.47 -19.78 -23.25
CA GLU A 18 12.06 -18.75 -22.40
C GLU A 18 11.76 -19.07 -20.93
N PRO A 19 12.78 -19.10 -20.05
CA PRO A 19 12.53 -19.28 -18.64
C PRO A 19 11.75 -18.07 -18.12
N ALA A 20 10.55 -18.31 -17.59
CA ALA A 20 9.80 -17.28 -16.88
C ALA A 20 10.69 -16.75 -15.74
N MET A 21 11.14 -15.50 -15.86
CA MET A 21 11.80 -14.82 -14.75
C MET A 21 10.76 -14.64 -13.64
N LEU A 22 10.86 -15.46 -12.61
CA LEU A 22 10.11 -15.27 -11.37
C LEU A 22 10.67 -13.99 -10.72
N THR A 23 9.98 -12.87 -10.90
CA THR A 23 10.32 -11.63 -10.19
C THR A 23 10.18 -11.91 -8.71
N ALA A 24 11.30 -11.95 -7.98
CA ALA A 24 11.29 -12.05 -6.53
C ALA A 24 10.50 -10.88 -5.97
N GLN A 25 9.30 -11.15 -5.45
CA GLN A 25 8.48 -10.14 -4.83
C GLN A 25 9.22 -9.67 -3.60
N SER A 26 9.56 -8.37 -3.55
CA SER A 26 10.24 -7.75 -2.41
C SER A 26 9.47 -8.12 -1.15
N THR A 27 10.06 -8.97 -0.30
CA THR A 27 9.43 -9.35 0.96
C THR A 27 9.25 -8.09 1.78
N VAL A 28 8.01 -7.69 1.99
CA VAL A 28 7.66 -6.54 2.82
C VAL A 28 8.20 -6.80 4.23
N SER A 29 9.23 -6.06 4.64
CA SER A 29 9.82 -6.14 5.98
C SER A 29 8.87 -5.50 6.98
N TYR A 30 7.85 -6.25 7.40
CA TYR A 30 6.86 -5.79 8.37
C TYR A 30 7.22 -6.25 9.79
N SER A 31 7.21 -5.32 10.74
CA SER A 31 7.42 -5.63 12.16
C SER A 31 6.09 -5.83 12.88
N THR A 32 5.87 -7.00 13.49
CA THR A 32 4.64 -7.31 14.24
C THR A 32 4.32 -6.23 15.27
N VAL A 33 3.07 -5.74 15.25
CA VAL A 33 2.61 -4.68 16.16
C VAL A 33 2.09 -5.32 17.44
N THR A 34 2.87 -5.25 18.51
CA THR A 34 2.50 -5.78 19.83
C THR A 34 1.88 -4.70 20.70
N GLU A 35 1.20 -5.11 21.77
CA GLU A 35 0.71 -4.20 22.81
C GLU A 35 1.81 -3.25 23.30
N GLN A 36 2.99 -3.79 23.62
CA GLN A 36 4.10 -3.01 24.12
C GLN A 36 4.55 -1.92 23.14
N ARG A 37 4.52 -2.21 21.82
CA ARG A 37 4.84 -1.21 20.78
C ARG A 37 3.74 -0.16 20.63
N LEU A 38 2.48 -0.49 20.90
CA LEU A 38 1.41 0.51 20.93
C LEU A 38 1.50 1.41 22.18
N LEU A 39 1.89 0.85 23.32
CA LEU A 39 2.13 1.60 24.56
C LEU A 39 3.37 2.50 24.47
N ASN A 40 4.44 2.02 23.84
CA ASN A 40 5.71 2.72 23.67
C ASN A 40 6.25 2.57 22.24
N PRO A 41 5.68 3.30 21.26
CA PRO A 41 6.08 3.17 19.86
C PRO A 41 7.49 3.72 19.61
N GLU A 42 8.23 3.07 18.72
CA GLU A 42 9.52 3.59 18.32
C GLU A 42 9.36 4.93 17.56
N PRO A 43 10.21 5.95 17.79
CA PRO A 43 10.07 7.29 17.19
C PRO A 43 9.94 7.35 15.66
N HIS A 44 10.50 6.36 14.95
CA HIS A 44 10.46 6.30 13.49
C HIS A 44 9.17 5.67 12.93
N ASN A 45 8.29 5.17 13.81
CA ASN A 45 7.00 4.59 13.47
C ASN A 45 5.85 5.51 13.85
N TRP A 46 4.73 5.36 13.14
CA TRP A 46 3.46 6.02 13.44
C TRP A 46 2.35 4.96 13.41
N LEU A 47 2.19 4.22 14.51
CA LEU A 47 1.43 2.97 14.54
C LEU A 47 -0.10 3.16 14.68
N MET A 48 -0.56 4.38 14.95
CA MET A 48 -1.96 4.67 15.22
C MET A 48 -2.35 6.09 14.83
N TYR A 49 -3.66 6.37 14.73
CA TYR A 49 -4.23 7.61 14.16
C TYR A 49 -3.55 8.91 14.61
N ARG A 50 -3.15 9.02 15.89
CA ARG A 50 -2.46 10.21 16.45
C ARG A 50 -1.10 9.90 17.07
N GLY A 51 -0.42 8.86 16.58
CA GLY A 51 0.94 8.47 16.96
C GLY A 51 1.04 7.70 18.28
N THR A 52 0.36 8.17 19.33
CA THR A 52 0.34 7.53 20.67
C THR A 52 -1.08 7.43 21.22
N LEU A 53 -1.28 6.56 22.22
CA LEU A 53 -2.59 6.36 22.87
C LEU A 53 -3.10 7.61 23.61
N ASN A 54 -2.21 8.53 23.98
CA ASN A 54 -2.58 9.83 24.54
C ASN A 54 -3.26 10.75 23.52
N GLY A 55 -3.15 10.43 22.22
CA GLY A 55 -3.88 11.13 21.17
C GLY A 55 -3.37 12.56 20.91
N TRP A 56 -2.08 12.84 21.10
CA TRP A 56 -1.57 14.21 20.90
C TRP A 56 -1.28 14.55 19.44
N GLY A 57 -0.87 13.58 18.62
CA GLY A 57 -0.38 13.86 17.27
C GLY A 57 0.98 14.55 17.27
N TYR A 58 1.86 14.16 18.21
CA TYR A 58 3.20 14.71 18.38
C TYR A 58 4.26 13.68 17.97
N SER A 59 5.28 14.12 17.22
CA SER A 59 6.47 13.32 16.88
C SER A 59 7.67 13.81 17.69
N PRO A 60 8.45 12.91 18.31
CA PRO A 60 9.69 13.29 19.00
C PRO A 60 10.88 13.47 18.05
N LEU A 61 10.72 13.25 16.73
CA LEU A 61 11.80 13.42 15.75
C LEU A 61 12.16 14.90 15.58
N ASP A 62 13.46 15.19 15.51
CA ASP A 62 14.02 16.55 15.48
C ASP A 62 14.93 16.82 14.26
N GLN A 63 14.99 15.89 13.30
CA GLN A 63 15.79 16.08 12.07
C GLN A 63 15.35 17.34 11.30
N VAL A 64 14.04 17.61 11.26
CA VAL A 64 13.46 18.82 10.67
C VAL A 64 13.12 19.79 11.80
N THR A 65 13.69 20.99 11.75
CA THR A 65 13.57 22.03 12.77
C THR A 65 13.17 23.37 12.13
N PRO A 66 12.72 24.37 12.91
CA PRO A 66 12.46 25.71 12.39
C PRO A 66 13.64 26.34 11.64
N ALA A 67 14.88 25.96 12.00
CA ALA A 67 16.08 26.48 11.35
C ALA A 67 16.32 25.91 9.93
N ASN A 68 15.84 24.69 9.65
CA ASN A 68 16.13 23.98 8.39
C ASN A 68 14.89 23.68 7.52
N VAL A 69 13.66 23.87 8.02
CA VAL A 69 12.40 23.53 7.31
C VAL A 69 12.29 24.15 5.92
N LYS A 70 12.91 25.33 5.70
CA LYS A 70 12.98 26.01 4.41
C LYS A 70 13.73 25.24 3.30
N LYS A 71 14.42 24.15 3.65
CA LYS A 71 15.18 23.29 2.72
C LYS A 71 14.38 22.08 2.25
N LEU A 72 13.15 21.87 2.76
CA LEU A 72 12.33 20.73 2.36
C LEU A 72 11.95 20.81 0.89
N VAL A 73 12.01 19.66 0.22
CA VAL A 73 11.53 19.46 -1.15
C VAL A 73 10.70 18.18 -1.18
N PRO A 74 9.73 18.05 -2.10
CA PRO A 74 9.05 16.78 -2.33
C PRO A 74 10.06 15.68 -2.70
N VAL A 75 9.96 14.52 -2.03
CA VAL A 75 10.84 13.37 -2.30
C VAL A 75 10.20 12.36 -3.26
N TRP A 76 8.89 12.18 -3.16
CA TRP A 76 8.06 11.40 -4.08
C TRP A 76 6.60 11.84 -3.93
N THR A 77 5.76 11.48 -4.91
CA THR A 77 4.31 11.65 -4.86
C THR A 77 3.63 10.37 -5.34
N PHE A 78 2.42 10.10 -4.85
CA PHE A 78 1.63 8.94 -5.25
C PHE A 78 0.19 9.37 -5.55
N SER A 79 -0.31 9.02 -6.74
CA SER A 79 -1.72 9.23 -7.09
C SER A 79 -2.57 8.05 -6.61
N THR A 80 -3.58 8.32 -5.79
CA THR A 80 -4.49 7.28 -5.28
C THR A 80 -5.38 6.70 -6.38
N GLY A 81 -5.56 7.44 -7.48
CA GLY A 81 -6.49 7.10 -8.56
C GLY A 81 -7.95 7.43 -8.22
N VAL A 82 -8.20 8.17 -7.14
CA VAL A 82 -9.54 8.58 -6.71
C VAL A 82 -9.57 10.09 -6.49
N ASN A 83 -10.59 10.76 -7.01
CA ASN A 83 -10.79 12.20 -6.84
C ASN A 83 -11.96 12.49 -5.90
N GLU A 84 -11.69 12.46 -4.59
CA GLU A 84 -12.67 12.69 -3.52
C GLU A 84 -11.96 13.17 -2.23
N GLY A 85 -12.72 13.43 -1.16
CA GLY A 85 -12.18 13.84 0.15
C GLY A 85 -11.27 12.81 0.81
N HIS A 86 -9.95 13.06 0.85
CA HIS A 86 -8.99 12.20 1.55
C HIS A 86 -8.83 12.65 3.01
N GLN A 87 -9.11 11.75 3.96
CA GLN A 87 -9.09 12.05 5.40
C GLN A 87 -8.24 11.06 6.22
N SER A 88 -7.46 10.21 5.55
CA SER A 88 -6.59 9.23 6.20
C SER A 88 -5.24 9.87 6.51
N PRO A 89 -4.84 10.02 7.79
CA PRO A 89 -3.43 10.16 8.09
C PRO A 89 -2.72 8.84 7.70
N PRO A 90 -1.50 8.90 7.14
CA PRO A 90 -0.73 7.70 6.89
C PRO A 90 -0.36 7.00 8.21
N ILE A 91 -0.49 5.67 8.25
CA ILE A 91 0.02 4.83 9.33
C ILE A 91 1.31 4.18 8.84
N VAL A 92 2.42 4.32 9.58
CA VAL A 92 3.74 3.85 9.13
C VAL A 92 4.31 2.87 10.14
N ASN A 93 4.61 1.65 9.68
CA ASN A 93 5.26 0.62 10.48
C ASN A 93 6.44 0.02 9.72
N ASN A 94 7.64 0.25 10.24
CA ASN A 94 8.91 -0.25 9.72
C ASN A 94 9.06 -0.07 8.20
N GLY A 95 8.81 1.14 7.70
CA GLY A 95 8.96 1.46 6.27
C GLY A 95 7.78 1.08 5.38
N VAL A 96 6.73 0.45 5.92
CA VAL A 96 5.46 0.25 5.22
C VAL A 96 4.49 1.34 5.62
N MET A 97 3.95 2.07 4.64
CA MET A 97 2.98 3.14 4.83
C MET A 97 1.60 2.70 4.34
N PHE A 98 0.61 2.72 5.22
CA PHE A 98 -0.77 2.41 4.90
C PHE A 98 -1.60 3.68 4.80
N VAL A 99 -2.34 3.84 3.69
CA VAL A 99 -3.24 4.96 3.44
C VAL A 99 -4.57 4.43 2.95
N THR A 100 -5.66 4.85 3.58
CA THR A 100 -7.01 4.60 3.05
C THR A 100 -7.45 5.73 2.14
N THR A 101 -8.30 5.39 1.19
CA THR A 101 -8.87 6.36 0.24
C THR A 101 -10.40 6.31 0.28
N PRO A 102 -11.07 7.33 -0.28
CA PRO A 102 -12.43 7.19 -0.77
C PRO A 102 -12.58 5.95 -1.66
N GLN A 103 -13.82 5.45 -1.80
CA GLN A 103 -14.11 4.17 -2.47
C GLN A 103 -13.45 2.94 -1.81
N GLN A 104 -13.21 3.01 -0.49
CA GLN A 104 -12.79 1.89 0.38
C GLN A 104 -11.56 1.13 -0.13
N GLN A 105 -10.51 1.87 -0.49
CA GLN A 105 -9.22 1.28 -0.82
C GLN A 105 -8.26 1.40 0.36
N VAL A 106 -7.36 0.43 0.45
CA VAL A 106 -6.15 0.50 1.27
C VAL A 106 -4.96 0.40 0.33
N LEU A 107 -4.05 1.35 0.43
CA LEU A 107 -2.78 1.39 -0.27
C LEU A 107 -1.68 1.09 0.73
N ALA A 108 -0.89 0.04 0.50
CA ALA A 108 0.37 -0.15 1.19
C ALA A 108 1.51 0.29 0.29
N LEU A 109 2.29 1.26 0.76
CA LEU A 109 3.38 1.88 0.02
C LEU A 109 4.71 1.62 0.75
N ASN A 110 5.79 1.53 0.00
CA ASN A 110 7.13 1.70 0.55
C ASN A 110 7.30 3.17 0.96
N ALA A 111 7.42 3.46 2.26
CA ALA A 111 7.49 4.81 2.77
C ALA A 111 8.72 5.61 2.27
N LYS A 112 9.78 4.91 1.86
CA LYS A 112 11.02 5.54 1.36
C LYS A 112 10.90 5.92 -0.11
N THR A 113 10.33 5.04 -0.94
CA THR A 113 10.33 5.20 -2.40
C THR A 113 8.99 5.69 -2.97
N GLY A 114 7.89 5.49 -2.24
CA GLY A 114 6.53 5.73 -2.74
C GLY A 114 5.96 4.59 -3.58
N ASP A 115 6.71 3.48 -3.74
CA ASP A 115 6.26 2.34 -4.56
C ASP A 115 5.06 1.65 -3.93
N LEU A 116 4.08 1.28 -4.76
CA LEU A 116 2.94 0.47 -4.33
C LEU A 116 3.40 -0.96 -4.05
N LEU A 117 3.23 -1.42 -2.82
CA LEU A 117 3.49 -2.80 -2.40
C LEU A 117 2.28 -3.68 -2.70
N TRP A 118 1.11 -3.24 -2.24
CA TRP A 118 -0.16 -3.90 -2.51
C TRP A 118 -1.32 -2.91 -2.40
N ARG A 119 -2.45 -3.27 -3.01
CA ARG A 119 -3.70 -2.51 -2.97
C ARG A 119 -4.85 -3.44 -2.67
N TYR A 120 -5.63 -3.10 -1.65
CA TYR A 120 -6.95 -3.66 -1.43
C TYR A 120 -8.01 -2.67 -1.92
N LYS A 121 -9.05 -3.15 -2.59
CA LYS A 121 -10.24 -2.37 -2.94
C LYS A 121 -11.47 -3.21 -2.65
N LYS A 122 -12.32 -2.72 -1.75
CA LYS A 122 -13.61 -3.34 -1.49
C LYS A 122 -14.62 -2.97 -2.57
N GLU A 123 -15.34 -3.95 -3.07
CA GLU A 123 -16.54 -3.72 -3.86
C GLU A 123 -17.68 -3.27 -2.93
N LEU A 124 -18.33 -2.18 -3.33
CA LEU A 124 -19.49 -1.63 -2.64
C LEU A 124 -20.75 -1.93 -3.46
N PRO A 125 -21.91 -2.13 -2.80
CA PRO A 125 -23.18 -2.20 -3.50
C PRO A 125 -23.40 -0.95 -4.37
N GLU A 126 -23.89 -1.13 -5.59
CA GLU A 126 -24.10 -0.04 -6.54
C GLU A 126 -25.15 0.99 -6.05
N ASP A 127 -26.10 0.54 -5.23
CA ASP A 127 -27.18 1.34 -4.66
C ASP A 127 -26.83 1.96 -3.30
N LEU A 128 -25.59 1.80 -2.83
CA LEU A 128 -25.16 2.35 -1.55
C LEU A 128 -25.09 3.88 -1.59
N LEU A 129 -26.01 4.53 -0.88
CA LEU A 129 -25.96 5.98 -0.67
C LEU A 129 -24.81 6.36 0.27
N GLN A 130 -23.84 7.10 -0.25
CA GLN A 130 -22.72 7.63 0.53
C GLN A 130 -22.84 9.16 0.68
N LEU A 131 -23.30 9.62 1.84
CA LEU A 131 -23.41 11.07 2.13
C LEU A 131 -22.03 11.74 2.29
N HIS A 132 -21.00 10.96 2.63
CA HIS A 132 -19.65 11.45 2.86
C HIS A 132 -18.65 10.31 2.56
N PRO A 133 -18.26 10.11 1.27
CA PRO A 133 -17.48 8.97 0.81
C PRO A 133 -16.00 9.10 1.19
N THR A 134 -15.69 9.07 2.49
CA THR A 134 -14.32 9.16 3.02
C THR A 134 -13.98 7.98 3.91
N ASN A 135 -12.69 7.83 4.22
CA ASN A 135 -12.19 6.91 5.24
C ASN A 135 -11.11 7.63 6.06
N ARG A 136 -10.98 7.28 7.35
CA ARG A 136 -10.09 7.93 8.32
C ARG A 136 -8.87 7.08 8.70
N GLY A 137 -8.61 6.02 7.94
CA GLY A 137 -7.43 5.21 8.11
C GLY A 137 -7.72 3.83 8.68
N VAL A 138 -6.67 3.24 9.23
CA VAL A 138 -6.64 1.85 9.69
C VAL A 138 -6.10 1.77 11.10
N ALA A 139 -6.33 0.64 11.75
CA ALA A 139 -5.61 0.23 12.95
C ALA A 139 -4.69 -0.95 12.62
N LEU A 140 -3.58 -1.08 13.36
CA LEU A 140 -2.66 -2.21 13.25
C LEU A 140 -2.69 -3.02 14.54
N TRP A 141 -2.68 -4.35 14.41
CA TRP A 141 -2.46 -5.26 15.51
C TRP A 141 -1.83 -6.55 15.00
N GLU A 142 -0.77 -7.00 15.65
CA GLU A 142 0.10 -8.09 15.19
C GLU A 142 0.51 -7.87 13.72
N ASP A 143 0.27 -8.86 12.88
CA ASP A 143 0.54 -8.88 11.44
C ASP A 143 -0.69 -8.49 10.61
N ARG A 144 -1.67 -7.83 11.23
CA ARG A 144 -2.94 -7.45 10.60
C ARG A 144 -3.19 -5.96 10.58
N LEU A 145 -3.92 -5.55 9.56
CA LEU A 145 -4.47 -4.22 9.37
C LEU A 145 -6.00 -4.30 9.41
N PHE A 146 -6.62 -3.38 10.15
CA PHE A 146 -8.06 -3.33 10.35
C PHE A 146 -8.66 -2.10 9.66
N LEU A 147 -9.64 -2.35 8.79
CA LEU A 147 -10.36 -1.35 8.01
C LEU A 147 -11.84 -1.40 8.37
N ALA A 148 -12.38 -0.27 8.84
CA ALA A 148 -13.83 -0.06 8.92
C ALA A 148 -14.33 0.58 7.62
N THR A 149 -15.37 0.01 7.01
CA THR A 149 -15.85 0.41 5.68
C THR A 149 -17.16 1.18 5.77
N VAL A 150 -17.46 1.97 4.72
CA VAL A 150 -18.66 2.83 4.67
C VAL A 150 -19.98 2.05 4.68
N ASP A 151 -19.98 0.78 4.27
CA ASP A 151 -21.11 -0.14 4.33
C ASP A 151 -21.11 -0.97 5.63
N ALA A 152 -20.53 -0.44 6.72
CA ALA A 152 -20.57 -0.99 8.07
C ALA A 152 -19.92 -2.38 8.25
N HIS A 153 -18.87 -2.70 7.50
CA HIS A 153 -18.05 -3.89 7.74
C HIS A 153 -16.74 -3.54 8.46
N LEU A 154 -16.23 -4.50 9.25
CA LEU A 154 -14.87 -4.48 9.78
C LEU A 154 -14.08 -5.60 9.10
N ILE A 155 -12.97 -5.23 8.45
CA ILE A 155 -12.15 -6.12 7.65
C ILE A 155 -10.77 -6.19 8.26
N ALA A 156 -10.25 -7.41 8.40
CA ALA A 156 -8.85 -7.64 8.76
C ALA A 156 -8.10 -8.13 7.51
N LEU A 157 -7.04 -7.42 7.15
CA LEU A 157 -6.12 -7.76 6.05
C LEU A 157 -4.79 -8.22 6.63
N ASP A 158 -4.08 -9.10 5.93
CA ASP A 158 -2.67 -9.34 6.21
C ASP A 158 -1.89 -8.06 5.89
N ALA A 159 -1.04 -7.59 6.80
CA ALA A 159 -0.35 -6.31 6.60
C ALA A 159 0.78 -6.40 5.55
N LYS A 160 1.25 -7.60 5.23
CA LYS A 160 2.35 -7.86 4.30
C LYS A 160 1.86 -8.07 2.85
N THR A 161 0.59 -8.45 2.65
CA THR A 161 0.04 -8.83 1.32
C THR A 161 -1.37 -8.35 1.05
#